data_AF-A0A7S3V337-F1
#
_entry.id   AF-A0A7S3V337-F1
#
_cell.length_a   1.000
_cell.length_b   1.000
_cell.length_c   1.000
_cell.angle_alpha   90.00
_cell.angle_beta   90.00
_cell.angle_gamma   90.00
#
_symmetry.space_group_name_H-M   'P 1'
#
loop_
_entity.id
_entity.type
_entity.pdbx_description
1 polymer ?
#
loop_
_entity_poly.entity_id
_entity_poly.type
_entity_poly.pdbx_seq_one_letter_code
_entity_poly.pdbx_strand_id
1 'polypeptide(L)'
;MSGRRERRNQRDREALEKLGFEASVGTTKSITEHSSTLDEFLANAVMAGRSFETNRYASVVEDSEAPSSDATIFVEDDVTFDSNNLPIPRRPKWTKDMAPEELDMLERESFLTWRRRIAELEESTTDKRVSPFEKNLAYWRQLWRVVERSDVVVQVVDARNPLLFRSLDMEAFVKETGEYKQNVLLVNKADFLTEETREAYTKYFVE
;
A
#
# COMPACT_ATOMS: atom_id res chain seq x y z
N MET A 1 25.47 -22.79 7.44
CA MET A 1 24.58 -22.18 6.42
C MET A 1 24.31 -20.68 6.61
N SER A 2 24.69 -20.06 7.74
CA SER A 2 24.46 -18.62 8.02
C SER A 2 25.24 -17.66 7.11
N GLY A 3 26.54 -17.91 6.89
CA GLY A 3 27.42 -16.97 6.20
C GLY A 3 27.17 -16.76 4.70
N ARG A 4 26.29 -17.55 4.06
CA ARG A 4 25.92 -17.36 2.64
C ARG A 4 24.75 -16.37 2.49
N ARG A 5 23.87 -16.28 3.51
CA ARG A 5 22.78 -15.29 3.58
C ARG A 5 23.33 -13.89 3.90
N GLU A 6 24.26 -13.78 4.84
CA GLU A 6 24.90 -12.50 5.19
C GLU A 6 25.65 -11.89 4.01
N ARG A 7 26.43 -12.70 3.27
CA ARG A 7 27.15 -12.22 2.09
C ARG A 7 26.23 -11.79 0.94
N ARG A 8 25.02 -12.39 0.83
CA ARG A 8 24.01 -12.00 -0.17
C ARG A 8 23.37 -10.67 0.23
N ASN A 9 22.93 -10.55 1.48
CA ASN A 9 22.35 -9.31 2.01
C ASN A 9 23.32 -8.13 1.93
N GLN A 10 24.62 -8.36 2.10
CA GLN A 10 25.63 -7.31 2.01
C GLN A 10 25.86 -6.84 0.57
N ARG A 11 25.90 -7.76 -0.39
CA ARG A 11 25.99 -7.42 -1.82
C ARG A 11 24.75 -6.70 -2.32
N ASP A 12 23.58 -7.13 -1.88
CA ASP A 12 22.31 -6.50 -2.26
C ASP A 12 22.23 -5.07 -1.71
N ARG A 13 22.73 -4.82 -0.49
CA ARG A 13 22.86 -3.47 0.09
C ARG A 13 23.81 -2.58 -0.70
N GLU A 14 25.02 -3.07 -1.02
CA GLU A 14 26.01 -2.33 -1.80
C GLU A 14 25.53 -2.03 -3.22
N ALA A 15 24.74 -2.93 -3.82
CA ALA A 15 24.13 -2.73 -5.14
C ALA A 15 23.04 -1.64 -5.10
N LEU A 16 22.22 -1.62 -4.05
CA LEU A 16 21.19 -0.58 -3.85
C LEU A 16 21.83 0.80 -3.61
N GLU A 17 22.91 0.87 -2.85
CA GLU A 17 23.64 2.10 -2.57
C GLU A 17 24.30 2.70 -3.83
N LYS A 18 24.88 1.84 -4.70
CA LYS A 18 25.41 2.25 -6.01
C LYS A 18 24.35 2.77 -6.98
N LEU A 19 23.08 2.38 -6.80
CA LEU A 19 21.95 2.85 -7.59
C LEU A 19 21.34 4.15 -7.04
N GLY A 20 21.96 4.79 -6.05
CA GLY A 20 21.49 6.06 -5.49
C GLY A 20 20.27 5.91 -4.58
N PHE A 21 19.98 4.70 -4.09
CA PHE A 21 19.05 4.50 -2.99
C PHE A 21 19.80 4.73 -1.67
N GLU A 22 19.88 5.98 -1.22
CA GLU A 22 20.19 6.26 0.19
C GLU A 22 19.06 5.69 1.04
N ALA A 23 19.39 4.72 1.90
CA ALA A 23 18.48 4.27 2.94
C ALA A 23 18.31 5.41 3.95
N SER A 24 17.34 6.29 3.73
CA SER A 24 16.85 7.15 4.80
C SER A 24 16.18 6.24 5.82
N VAL A 25 16.94 5.79 6.82
CA VAL A 25 16.42 5.03 7.97
C VAL A 25 15.71 6.03 8.90
N GLY A 26 14.65 6.64 8.40
CA GLY A 26 13.50 6.94 9.23
C GLY A 26 12.64 5.69 9.15
N THR A 27 12.49 4.97 10.27
CA THR A 27 11.64 3.78 10.32
C THR A 27 10.21 4.18 9.96
N THR A 28 9.86 4.08 8.68
CA THR A 28 8.46 4.09 8.25
C THR A 28 7.85 2.86 8.89
N LYS A 29 7.05 3.06 9.92
CA LYS A 29 6.21 2.00 10.47
C LYS A 29 4.98 1.93 9.58
N SER A 30 4.68 0.73 9.11
CA SER A 30 3.42 0.46 8.42
C SER A 30 2.33 0.53 9.47
N ILE A 31 1.23 1.20 9.17
CA ILE A 31 0.16 1.39 10.15
C ILE A 31 -1.15 0.96 9.51
N THR A 32 -1.47 -0.31 9.70
CA THR A 32 -2.81 -0.83 9.49
C THR A 32 -3.64 -0.54 10.75
N GLU A 33 -4.65 0.31 10.58
CA GLU A 33 -5.81 0.56 11.46
C GLU A 33 -5.67 1.38 12.76
N HIS A 34 -4.61 1.29 13.57
CA HIS A 34 -4.71 1.83 14.96
C HIS A 34 -4.29 3.29 15.23
N SER A 35 -3.59 4.01 14.34
CA SER A 35 -3.12 5.39 14.63
C SER A 35 -3.66 6.49 13.71
N SER A 36 -4.39 6.14 12.64
CA SER A 36 -4.74 7.08 11.56
C SER A 36 -5.92 7.98 11.87
N THR A 37 -6.76 7.65 12.87
CA THR A 37 -7.88 8.49 13.32
C THR A 37 -7.38 9.83 13.87
N LEU A 38 -6.23 9.82 14.54
CA LEU A 38 -5.62 11.03 15.10
C LEU A 38 -5.03 11.92 14.00
N ASP A 39 -4.31 11.36 13.03
CA ASP A 39 -3.70 12.14 11.94
C ASP A 39 -4.77 12.77 11.03
N GLU A 40 -5.88 12.07 10.81
CA GLU A 40 -7.03 12.61 10.07
C GLU A 40 -7.72 13.74 10.83
N PHE A 41 -7.93 13.57 12.14
CA PHE A 41 -8.43 14.63 13.01
C PHE A 41 -7.52 15.86 12.98
N LEU A 42 -6.20 15.66 13.08
CA LEU A 42 -5.20 16.73 13.04
C LEU A 42 -5.14 17.43 11.67
N ALA A 43 -5.16 16.70 10.56
CA ALA A 43 -5.16 17.26 9.22
C ALA A 43 -6.43 18.10 8.94
N ASN A 44 -7.59 17.62 9.36
CA ASN A 44 -8.85 18.36 9.26
C ASN A 44 -8.85 19.61 10.16
N ALA A 45 -8.27 19.54 11.36
CA ALA A 45 -8.13 20.69 12.25
C ALA A 45 -7.23 21.78 11.67
N VAL A 46 -6.08 21.40 11.09
CA VAL A 46 -5.15 22.33 10.42
C VAL A 46 -5.81 22.99 9.21
N MET A 47 -6.52 22.23 8.37
CA MET A 47 -7.28 22.79 7.23
C MET A 47 -8.44 23.69 7.65
N ALA A 48 -9.08 23.41 8.79
CA ALA A 48 -10.15 24.23 9.35
C ALA A 48 -9.63 25.46 10.12
N GLY A 49 -8.32 25.71 10.13
CA GLY A 49 -7.71 26.84 10.84
C GLY A 49 -7.83 26.75 12.37
N ARG A 50 -8.02 25.55 12.93
CA ARG A 50 -8.15 25.32 14.37
C ARG A 50 -6.80 24.89 14.96
N SER A 51 -6.22 25.72 15.83
CA SER A 51 -5.02 25.39 16.61
C SER A 51 -5.40 24.69 17.92
N PHE A 52 -4.80 23.52 18.20
CA PHE A 52 -4.96 22.81 19.48
C PHE A 52 -3.65 22.84 20.28
N GLU A 53 -3.74 23.21 21.56
CA GLU A 53 -2.64 23.02 22.53
C GLU A 53 -2.88 21.70 23.28
N THR A 54 -1.95 20.74 23.13
CA THR A 54 -2.02 19.47 23.85
C THR A 54 -1.58 19.66 25.30
N ASN A 55 -2.53 19.79 26.22
CA ASN A 55 -2.25 19.63 27.66
C ASN A 55 -2.05 18.14 27.97
N ARG A 56 -0.86 17.77 28.49
CA ARG A 56 -0.47 16.39 28.83
C ARG A 56 -1.20 15.77 30.03
N TYR A 57 -2.39 16.28 30.38
CA TYR A 57 -3.22 15.76 31.46
C TYR A 57 -4.68 15.73 30.99
N ALA A 58 -5.04 14.67 30.26
CA ALA A 58 -6.44 14.29 30.08
C ALA A 58 -6.51 12.78 30.27
N SER A 59 -7.12 12.38 31.39
CA SER A 59 -7.46 11.01 31.72
C SER A 59 -8.34 10.40 30.63
N VAL A 60 -7.91 9.26 30.11
CA VAL A 60 -8.77 8.36 29.33
C VAL A 60 -9.86 7.87 30.27
N VAL A 61 -11.11 8.23 30.00
CA VAL A 61 -12.27 7.60 30.61
C VAL A 61 -12.41 6.25 29.91
N GLU A 62 -12.01 5.18 30.59
CA GLU A 62 -12.40 3.81 30.25
C GLU A 62 -13.91 3.68 30.49
N ASP A 63 -14.70 3.69 29.43
CA ASP A 63 -16.03 3.08 29.51
C ASP A 63 -15.86 1.56 29.37
N SER A 64 -16.36 0.89 30.39
CA SER A 64 -16.18 -0.52 30.68
C SER A 64 -17.18 -1.38 29.89
N GLU A 65 -16.82 -2.67 29.79
CA GLU A 65 -17.61 -3.81 29.28
C GLU A 65 -17.43 -4.18 27.80
N ALA A 66 -16.25 -4.71 27.46
CA ALA A 66 -16.14 -5.71 26.41
C ALA A 66 -16.56 -7.08 26.98
N PRO A 67 -17.56 -7.78 26.43
CA PRO A 67 -17.83 -9.15 26.85
C PRO A 67 -16.65 -10.03 26.42
N SER A 68 -16.16 -10.84 27.34
CA SER A 68 -15.18 -11.90 27.07
C SER A 68 -15.86 -12.99 26.22
N SER A 69 -15.85 -12.86 24.90
CA SER A 69 -16.14 -13.97 24.02
C SER A 69 -14.85 -14.75 23.76
N ASP A 70 -14.87 -15.95 24.33
CA ASP A 70 -13.96 -17.06 24.10
C ASP A 70 -13.61 -17.17 22.60
N ALA A 71 -12.31 -17.31 22.31
CA ALA A 71 -11.72 -17.33 20.98
C ALA A 71 -12.16 -18.56 20.19
N THR A 72 -13.37 -18.51 19.67
CA THR A 72 -13.83 -19.30 18.54
C THR A 72 -13.63 -18.42 17.32
N ILE A 73 -12.62 -18.73 16.52
CA ILE A 73 -12.50 -18.20 15.16
C ILE A 73 -13.66 -18.84 14.39
N PHE A 74 -14.85 -18.25 14.52
CA PHE A 74 -15.86 -18.38 13.50
C PHE A 74 -15.24 -17.74 12.27
N VAL A 75 -14.88 -18.57 11.30
CA VAL A 75 -14.69 -18.11 9.93
C VAL A 75 -16.07 -17.63 9.51
N GLU A 76 -16.37 -16.36 9.76
CA GLU A 76 -17.56 -15.74 9.19
C GLU A 76 -17.48 -15.92 7.67
N ASP A 77 -18.54 -16.52 7.15
CA ASP A 77 -18.73 -16.86 5.74
C ASP A 77 -18.39 -15.67 4.82
N ASP A 78 -17.62 -15.97 3.78
CA ASP A 78 -17.66 -15.31 2.47
C ASP A 78 -17.49 -13.77 2.41
N VAL A 79 -16.56 -13.19 3.18
CA VAL A 79 -16.13 -11.81 2.93
C VAL A 79 -15.32 -11.78 1.63
N THR A 80 -15.98 -11.50 0.51
CA THR A 80 -15.33 -11.29 -0.77
C THR A 80 -14.69 -9.90 -0.82
N PHE A 81 -13.37 -9.83 -0.86
CA PHE A 81 -12.65 -8.56 -1.02
C PHE A 81 -12.71 -8.11 -2.48
N ASP A 82 -13.21 -6.89 -2.73
CA ASP A 82 -13.17 -6.30 -4.07
C ASP A 82 -11.76 -5.78 -4.38
N SER A 83 -10.90 -6.69 -4.85
CA SER A 83 -9.53 -6.39 -5.26
C SER A 83 -9.46 -5.61 -6.58
N ASN A 84 -10.51 -5.66 -7.40
CA ASN A 84 -10.53 -5.03 -8.71
C ASN A 84 -10.97 -3.55 -8.68
N ASN A 85 -11.53 -3.07 -7.56
CA ASN A 85 -12.14 -1.74 -7.49
C ASN A 85 -11.41 -0.75 -6.57
N LEU A 86 -10.21 -1.09 -6.08
CA LEU A 86 -9.42 -0.20 -5.24
C LEU A 86 -8.33 0.49 -6.05
N PRO A 87 -8.54 1.76 -6.45
CA PRO A 87 -7.51 2.50 -7.17
C PRO A 87 -6.31 2.78 -6.27
N ILE A 88 -5.12 2.76 -6.82
CA ILE A 88 -3.88 3.24 -6.22
C ILE A 88 -3.85 4.77 -6.31
N PRO A 89 -3.50 5.49 -5.22
CA PRO A 89 -3.40 6.95 -5.27
C PRO A 89 -2.35 7.36 -6.31
N ARG A 90 -2.75 8.18 -7.28
CA ARG A 90 -1.85 8.74 -8.29
C ARG A 90 -1.10 9.93 -7.71
N ARG A 91 0.18 10.06 -8.03
CA ARG A 91 0.94 11.25 -7.65
C ARG A 91 0.41 12.45 -8.45
N PRO A 92 0.12 13.60 -7.82
CA PRO A 92 -0.20 14.81 -8.56
C PRO A 92 0.95 15.20 -9.49
N LYS A 93 0.62 15.84 -10.62
CA LYS A 93 1.63 16.34 -11.55
C LYS A 93 2.52 17.34 -10.82
N TRP A 94 3.83 17.13 -10.90
CA TRP A 94 4.81 18.00 -10.29
C TRP A 94 5.88 18.41 -11.31
N THR A 95 6.53 19.54 -11.05
CA THR A 95 7.65 20.04 -11.86
C THR A 95 8.83 20.39 -10.95
N LYS A 96 10.04 20.42 -11.51
CA LYS A 96 11.26 20.73 -10.74
C LYS A 96 11.29 22.14 -10.16
N ASP A 97 10.47 23.04 -10.72
CA ASP A 97 10.40 24.44 -10.32
C ASP A 97 9.44 24.68 -9.14
N MET A 98 8.66 23.67 -8.73
CA MET A 98 7.76 23.77 -7.58
C MET A 98 8.53 23.82 -6.26
N ALA A 99 8.01 24.57 -5.29
CA ALA A 99 8.55 24.56 -3.94
C ALA A 99 8.32 23.19 -3.27
N PRO A 100 9.28 22.67 -2.48
CA PRO A 100 9.12 21.40 -1.76
C PRO A 100 7.86 21.35 -0.89
N GLU A 101 7.53 22.46 -0.23
CA GLU A 101 6.36 22.60 0.64
C GLU A 101 5.04 22.58 -0.14
N GLU A 102 5.03 23.20 -1.32
CA GLU A 102 3.88 23.20 -2.23
C GLU A 102 3.58 21.77 -2.71
N LEU A 103 4.62 21.04 -3.12
CA LEU A 103 4.48 19.64 -3.54
C LEU A 103 4.01 18.75 -2.38
N ASP A 104 4.54 18.95 -1.17
CA ASP A 104 4.11 18.20 0.02
C ASP A 104 2.63 18.44 0.35
N MET A 105 2.14 19.68 0.19
CA MET A 105 0.72 20.00 0.35
C MET A 105 -0.15 19.32 -0.71
N LEU A 106 0.23 19.41 -2.00
CA LEU A 106 -0.51 18.79 -3.11
C LEU A 106 -0.58 17.26 -2.96
N GLU A 107 0.53 16.62 -2.57
CA GLU A 107 0.57 15.18 -2.33
C GLU A 107 -0.35 14.78 -1.15
N ARG A 108 -0.38 15.56 -0.07
CA ARG A 108 -1.30 15.32 1.06
C ARG A 108 -2.76 15.49 0.66
N GLU A 109 -3.10 16.55 -0.09
CA GLU A 109 -4.46 16.81 -0.54
C GLU A 109 -4.97 15.71 -1.48
N SER A 110 -4.13 15.31 -2.45
CA SER A 110 -4.42 14.22 -3.37
C SER A 110 -4.64 12.90 -2.61
N PHE A 111 -3.79 12.60 -1.62
CA PHE A 111 -3.92 11.41 -0.80
C PHE A 111 -5.18 11.40 0.07
N LEU A 112 -5.57 12.54 0.65
CA LEU A 112 -6.80 12.66 1.42
C LEU A 112 -8.04 12.49 0.54
N THR A 113 -8.02 13.08 -0.66
CA THR A 113 -9.09 12.89 -1.65
C THR A 113 -9.24 11.42 -2.04
N TRP A 114 -8.11 10.74 -2.27
CA TRP A 114 -8.11 9.30 -2.50
C TRP A 114 -8.69 8.52 -1.32
N ARG A 115 -8.29 8.82 -0.08
CA ARG A 115 -8.84 8.16 1.13
C ARG A 115 -10.36 8.34 1.26
N ARG A 116 -10.88 9.53 0.95
CA ARG A 116 -12.34 9.78 0.94
C ARG A 116 -13.06 8.89 -0.08
N ARG A 117 -12.50 8.77 -1.29
CA ARG A 117 -13.04 7.87 -2.33
C ARG A 117 -13.07 6.41 -1.88
N ILE A 118 -12.04 5.96 -1.15
CA ILE A 118 -12.04 4.58 -0.60
C ILE A 118 -13.14 4.41 0.46
N ALA A 119 -13.35 5.39 1.34
CA ALA A 119 -14.42 5.35 2.32
C ALA A 119 -15.81 5.34 1.67
N GLU A 120 -16.01 6.14 0.61
CA GLU A 120 -17.25 6.12 -0.19
C GLU A 120 -17.49 4.75 -0.84
N LEU A 121 -16.44 4.11 -1.37
CA LEU A 121 -16.53 2.76 -1.94
C LEU A 121 -16.89 1.72 -0.88
N GLU A 122 -16.32 1.82 0.31
CA GLU A 122 -16.61 0.95 1.46
C GLU A 122 -18.07 1.09 1.91
N GLU A 123 -18.58 2.33 2.03
CA GLU A 123 -19.98 2.59 2.39
C GLU A 123 -20.96 2.10 1.32
N SER A 124 -20.62 2.28 0.04
CA SER A 124 -21.48 1.87 -1.07
C SER A 124 -21.55 0.35 -1.28
N THR A 125 -20.58 -0.41 -0.75
CA THR A 125 -20.51 -1.85 -0.96
C THR A 125 -20.93 -2.59 0.30
N THR A 126 -22.25 -2.71 0.49
CA THR A 126 -22.87 -3.27 1.71
C THR A 126 -22.38 -4.67 2.11
N ASP A 127 -21.85 -5.45 1.17
CA ASP A 127 -21.50 -6.88 1.37
C ASP A 127 -20.01 -7.20 1.08
N LYS A 128 -19.18 -6.20 0.76
CA LYS A 128 -17.75 -6.42 0.51
C LYS A 128 -16.92 -5.47 1.34
N ARG A 129 -15.98 -6.04 2.09
CA ARG A 129 -14.97 -5.23 2.78
C ARG A 129 -13.87 -4.84 1.80
N VAL A 130 -13.38 -3.62 1.96
CA VAL A 130 -12.18 -3.15 1.27
C VAL A 130 -10.98 -3.92 1.82
N SER A 131 -10.09 -4.39 0.95
CA SER A 131 -8.85 -5.02 1.43
C SER A 131 -8.05 -4.00 2.25
N PRO A 132 -7.52 -4.36 3.42
CA PRO A 132 -6.71 -3.45 4.22
C PRO A 132 -5.60 -2.82 3.38
N PHE A 133 -5.46 -1.50 3.48
CA PHE A 133 -4.50 -0.73 2.70
C PHE A 133 -3.61 0.14 3.60
N GLU A 134 -2.48 0.56 3.05
CA GLU A 134 -1.53 1.41 3.76
C GLU A 134 -2.07 2.85 3.89
N LYS A 135 -2.17 3.37 5.11
CA LYS A 135 -2.69 4.71 5.40
C LYS A 135 -1.61 5.78 5.49
N ASN A 136 -0.33 5.38 5.51
CA ASN A 136 0.80 6.30 5.60
C ASN A 136 1.27 6.73 4.20
N LEU A 137 1.17 8.03 3.91
CA LEU A 137 1.60 8.66 2.65
C LEU A 137 3.07 8.39 2.31
N ALA A 138 3.95 8.19 3.30
CA ALA A 138 5.37 7.93 3.05
C ALA A 138 5.60 6.65 2.23
N TYR A 139 4.76 5.62 2.39
CA TYR A 139 4.83 4.39 1.60
C TYR A 139 4.39 4.63 0.16
N TRP A 140 3.30 5.38 -0.03
CA TRP A 140 2.84 5.75 -1.37
C TRP A 140 3.84 6.63 -2.10
N ARG A 141 4.55 7.53 -1.39
CA ARG A 141 5.69 8.28 -1.94
C ARG A 141 6.82 7.38 -2.42
N GLN A 142 7.11 6.29 -1.70
CA GLN A 142 8.10 5.32 -2.16
C GLN A 142 7.63 4.62 -3.44
N LEU A 143 6.36 4.18 -3.48
CA LEU A 143 5.77 3.59 -4.68
C LEU A 143 5.88 4.53 -5.88
N TRP A 144 5.48 5.79 -5.71
CA TRP A 144 5.55 6.79 -6.78
C TRP A 144 6.98 6.97 -7.31
N ARG A 145 7.97 7.11 -6.42
CA ARG A 145 9.38 7.24 -6.81
C ARG A 145 9.88 6.00 -7.58
N VAL A 146 9.46 4.80 -7.17
CA VAL A 146 9.83 3.55 -7.84
C VAL A 146 9.23 3.50 -9.25
N VAL A 147 7.94 3.79 -9.38
CA VAL A 147 7.25 3.77 -10.68
C VAL A 147 7.79 4.84 -11.63
N GLU A 148 8.06 6.04 -11.13
CA GLU A 148 8.65 7.13 -11.93
C GLU A 148 10.05 6.78 -12.45
N ARG A 149 10.91 6.22 -11.59
CA ARG A 149 12.33 5.96 -11.92
C ARG A 149 12.57 4.66 -12.68
N SER A 150 11.66 3.69 -12.61
CA SER A 150 11.87 2.36 -13.22
C SER A 150 11.28 2.29 -14.62
N ASP A 151 12.00 1.69 -15.56
CA ASP A 151 11.45 1.41 -16.90
C ASP A 151 10.59 0.13 -16.90
N VAL A 152 10.88 -0.79 -15.98
CA VAL A 152 10.14 -2.05 -15.79
C VAL A 152 9.74 -2.18 -14.34
N VAL A 153 8.46 -2.45 -14.10
CA VAL A 153 7.91 -2.72 -12.77
C VAL A 153 7.44 -4.16 -12.71
N VAL A 154 7.91 -4.92 -11.70
CA VAL A 154 7.55 -6.33 -11.53
C VAL A 154 6.58 -6.49 -10.36
N GLN A 155 5.39 -7.02 -10.65
CA GLN A 155 4.40 -7.41 -9.64
C GLN A 155 4.66 -8.84 -9.21
N VAL A 156 5.07 -9.04 -7.96
CA VAL A 156 5.31 -10.39 -7.42
C VAL A 156 4.05 -10.88 -6.73
N VAL A 157 3.46 -11.96 -7.24
CA VAL A 157 2.21 -12.55 -6.72
C VAL A 157 2.42 -13.95 -6.15
N ASP A 158 1.62 -14.37 -5.17
CA ASP A 158 1.68 -15.72 -4.61
C ASP A 158 0.91 -16.71 -5.51
N ALA A 159 1.56 -17.82 -5.90
CA ALA A 159 1.02 -18.79 -6.85
C ALA A 159 -0.26 -19.49 -6.40
N ARG A 160 -0.58 -19.48 -5.09
CA ARG A 160 -1.81 -20.12 -4.57
C ARG A 160 -3.08 -19.36 -4.95
N ASN A 161 -2.98 -18.05 -5.14
CA ASN A 161 -4.09 -17.23 -5.63
C ASN A 161 -3.55 -15.99 -6.37
N PRO A 162 -2.97 -16.17 -7.57
CA PRO A 162 -2.28 -15.09 -8.27
C PRO A 162 -3.24 -13.99 -8.73
N LEU A 163 -4.53 -14.30 -8.90
CA LEU A 163 -5.55 -13.33 -9.31
C LEU A 163 -5.87 -12.34 -8.18
N LEU A 164 -5.95 -12.81 -6.94
CA LEU A 164 -6.20 -11.95 -5.77
C LEU A 164 -5.07 -10.95 -5.53
N PHE A 165 -3.82 -11.37 -5.75
CA PHE A 165 -2.63 -10.54 -5.49
C PHE A 165 -2.21 -9.69 -6.69
N ARG A 166 -2.83 -9.88 -7.87
CA ARG A 166 -2.56 -9.08 -9.07
C ARG A 166 -3.35 -7.78 -9.01
N SER A 167 -2.69 -6.64 -9.20
CA SER A 167 -3.36 -5.35 -9.32
C SER A 167 -3.38 -4.89 -10.78
N LEU A 168 -4.59 -4.90 -11.38
CA LEU A 168 -4.79 -4.34 -12.72
C LEU A 168 -4.62 -2.82 -12.73
N ASP A 169 -4.98 -2.15 -11.64
CA ASP A 169 -4.79 -0.71 -11.51
C ASP A 169 -3.31 -0.33 -11.44
N MET A 170 -2.45 -1.20 -10.88
CA MET A 170 -1.00 -1.02 -10.96
C MET A 170 -0.47 -1.09 -12.40
N GLU A 171 -1.05 -1.95 -13.24
CA GLU A 171 -0.70 -2.03 -14.66
C GLU A 171 -1.07 -0.73 -15.39
N ALA A 172 -2.28 -0.22 -15.11
CA ALA A 172 -2.73 1.07 -15.63
C ALA A 172 -1.84 2.22 -15.16
N PHE A 173 -1.53 2.29 -13.86
CA PHE A 173 -0.69 3.33 -13.28
C PHE A 173 0.70 3.42 -13.93
N VAL A 174 1.33 2.27 -14.18
CA VAL A 174 2.64 2.21 -14.85
C VAL A 174 2.55 2.79 -16.25
N LYS A 175 1.50 2.45 -17.01
CA LYS A 175 1.27 2.97 -18.37
C LYS A 175 0.90 4.44 -18.41
N GLU A 176 0.11 4.91 -17.45
CA GLU A 176 -0.22 6.33 -17.27
C GLU A 176 1.03 7.18 -16.98
N THR A 177 1.99 6.62 -16.22
CA THR A 177 3.26 7.30 -15.91
C THR A 177 4.20 7.34 -17.13
N GLY A 178 4.14 6.34 -18.00
CA GLY A 178 4.87 6.33 -19.25
C GLY A 178 4.49 5.14 -20.13
N GLU A 179 4.05 5.40 -21.36
CA GLU A 179 3.57 4.37 -22.30
C GLU A 179 4.63 3.29 -22.60
N TYR A 180 5.91 3.70 -22.63
CA TYR A 180 7.06 2.84 -22.87
C TYR A 180 7.37 1.88 -21.70
N LYS A 181 6.91 2.20 -20.48
CA LYS A 181 7.19 1.41 -19.29
C LYS A 181 6.50 0.06 -19.36
N GLN A 182 7.14 -0.98 -18.85
CA GLN A 182 6.62 -2.35 -18.86
C GLN A 182 6.18 -2.77 -17.47
N ASN A 183 5.06 -3.49 -17.37
CA ASN A 183 4.61 -4.16 -16.17
C ASN A 183 4.76 -5.67 -16.39
N VAL A 184 5.43 -6.37 -15.48
CA VAL A 184 5.67 -7.81 -15.56
C VAL A 184 5.07 -8.49 -14.34
N LEU A 185 4.29 -9.54 -14.55
CA LEU A 185 3.76 -10.37 -13.48
C LEU A 185 4.73 -11.52 -13.18
N LEU A 186 5.23 -11.61 -11.95
CA LEU A 186 6.06 -12.71 -11.46
C LEU A 186 5.26 -13.55 -10.45
N VAL A 187 4.84 -14.75 -10.89
CA VAL A 187 4.16 -15.71 -10.02
C VAL A 187 5.20 -16.47 -9.18
N ASN A 188 5.20 -16.20 -7.88
CA ASN A 188 6.16 -16.72 -6.91
C ASN A 188 5.58 -17.90 -6.13
N LYS A 189 6.47 -18.77 -5.64
CA LYS A 189 6.14 -19.99 -4.88
C LYS A 189 5.35 -21.04 -5.69
N ALA A 190 5.74 -21.23 -6.95
CA ALA A 190 5.11 -22.20 -7.85
C ALA A 190 5.30 -23.65 -7.38
N ASP A 191 6.21 -23.91 -6.44
CA ASP A 191 6.43 -25.21 -5.79
C ASP A 191 5.22 -25.68 -4.95
N PHE A 192 4.33 -24.77 -4.55
CA PHE A 192 3.07 -25.15 -3.87
C PHE A 192 1.99 -25.67 -4.83
N LEU A 193 2.22 -25.61 -6.14
CA LEU A 193 1.24 -26.01 -7.16
C LEU A 193 1.61 -27.35 -7.79
N THR A 194 0.59 -28.10 -8.22
CA THR A 194 0.78 -29.26 -9.09
C THR A 194 1.23 -28.81 -10.48
N GLU A 195 1.76 -29.74 -11.26
CA GLU A 195 2.13 -29.47 -12.66
C GLU A 195 0.92 -29.03 -13.49
N GLU A 196 -0.22 -29.72 -13.35
CA GLU A 196 -1.48 -29.38 -14.02
C GLU A 196 -1.94 -27.94 -13.71
N THR A 197 -1.88 -27.51 -12.44
CA THR A 197 -2.26 -26.14 -12.07
C THR A 197 -1.29 -25.10 -12.64
N ARG A 198 0.01 -25.42 -12.70
CA ARG A 198 1.01 -24.53 -13.33
C ARG A 198 0.76 -24.38 -14.82
N GLU A 199 0.41 -25.46 -15.52
CA GLU A 199 0.04 -25.42 -16.94
C GLU A 199 -1.24 -24.59 -17.15
N ALA A 200 -2.26 -24.79 -16.31
CA ALA A 200 -3.50 -24.02 -16.38
C ALA A 200 -3.25 -22.51 -16.20
N TYR A 201 -2.46 -22.10 -15.20
CA TYR A 201 -2.10 -20.69 -15.03
C TYR A 201 -1.24 -20.16 -16.18
N THR A 202 -0.31 -20.96 -16.70
CA THR A 202 0.52 -20.55 -17.85
C THR A 202 -0.37 -20.25 -19.05
N LYS A 203 -1.36 -21.11 -19.34
CA LYS A 203 -2.32 -20.86 -20.40
C LYS A 203 -3.13 -19.59 -20.15
N TYR A 204 -3.67 -19.43 -18.94
CA TYR A 204 -4.51 -18.28 -18.56
C TYR A 204 -3.80 -16.93 -18.69
N PHE A 205 -2.50 -16.85 -18.36
CA PHE A 205 -1.75 -15.57 -18.42
C PHE A 205 -1.09 -15.29 -19.78
N VAL A 206 -1.04 -16.27 -20.69
CA VAL A 206 -0.45 -16.13 -22.04
C VAL A 206 -1.50 -15.89 -23.12
N GLU A 207 -2.73 -16.43 -22.96
CA GLU A 207 -3.91 -16.07 -23.77
C GLU A 207 -4.36 -14.63 -23.51
#